data_AF-A0A7X1M4P1-F1
#
_entry.id   AF-A0A7X1M4P1-F1
#
_cell.length_a   1.000
_cell.length_b   1.000
_cell.length_c   1.000
_cell.angle_alpha   90.00
_cell.angle_beta   90.00
_cell.angle_gamma   90.00
#
_symmetry.space_group_name_H-M   'P 1'
#
loop_
_entity.id
_entity.type
_entity.pdbx_description
1 polymer ?
#
loop_
_entity_poly.entity_id
_entity_poly.type
_entity_poly.pdbx_seq_one_letter_code
_entity_poly.pdbx_strand_id
1 'polypeptide(L)'
;MITNLAISNLADEQKSQAVTDWAARAGWVVGLLLFIALLYWLMREGWKWRGTLQGDLPPLPAVPEEPGPARLTLSGRYHGSTTAGQWLDRIVAGGLGTRSRAELTLTEEGVSVLRPGATDFLIPADAVRGARLDKGIAGKVLTEGGLLVITWQHGDRLIDSGFRADRVAEHPAWVEELTTPQNLNSTTEGAR
;
A
#
# COMPACT_ATOMS: atom_id res chain seq x y z
N MET A 1 -30.25 62.92 62.82
CA MET A 1 -30.92 62.52 61.57
C MET A 1 -29.85 61.98 60.64
N ILE A 2 -29.81 60.65 60.57
CA ILE A 2 -28.95 59.83 59.72
C ILE A 2 -29.85 59.39 58.57
N THR A 3 -29.52 59.71 57.31
CA THR A 3 -29.88 58.96 56.08
C THR A 3 -29.64 59.84 54.85
N ASN A 4 -28.55 59.60 54.10
CA ASN A 4 -28.52 59.72 52.63
C ASN A 4 -27.17 59.40 51.98
N LEU A 5 -26.07 59.34 52.74
CA LEU A 5 -24.74 59.04 52.19
C LEU A 5 -24.52 57.57 51.80
N ALA A 6 -25.40 56.65 52.21
CA ALA A 6 -25.26 55.22 51.92
C ALA A 6 -25.88 54.79 50.57
N ILE A 7 -26.76 55.59 49.97
CA ILE A 7 -27.47 55.20 48.73
C ILE A 7 -26.59 55.45 47.49
N SER A 8 -25.71 56.44 47.54
CA SER A 8 -24.83 56.80 46.42
C SER A 8 -23.76 55.74 46.12
N ASN A 9 -23.27 55.02 47.14
CA ASN A 9 -22.23 54.00 46.96
C ASN A 9 -22.77 52.64 46.49
N LEU A 10 -24.06 52.36 46.66
CA LEU A 10 -24.69 51.10 46.24
C LEU A 10 -25.04 51.08 44.74
N ALA A 11 -25.09 52.24 44.09
CA ALA A 11 -25.36 52.34 42.65
C ALA A 11 -24.11 52.13 41.77
N ASP A 12 -22.90 52.24 42.33
CA ASP A 12 -21.63 52.17 41.58
C ASP A 12 -21.07 50.74 41.44
N GLU A 13 -21.62 49.76 42.17
CA GLU A 13 -21.17 48.35 42.11
C GLU A 13 -21.94 47.48 41.11
N GLN A 14 -22.89 48.04 40.37
CA GLN A 14 -23.47 47.34 39.22
C GLN A 14 -22.68 47.68 37.95
N LYS A 15 -21.35 47.52 37.99
CA LYS A 15 -20.54 47.35 36.78
C LYS A 15 -20.95 46.03 36.16
N SER A 16 -22.02 46.07 35.37
CA SER A 16 -22.37 45.07 34.38
C SER A 16 -21.05 44.60 33.76
N GLN A 17 -20.65 43.36 34.05
CA GLN A 17 -19.45 42.79 33.43
C GLN A 17 -19.61 43.03 31.94
N ALA A 18 -18.71 43.83 31.37
CA ALA A 18 -18.77 44.25 29.97
C ALA A 18 -19.12 43.00 29.17
N VAL A 19 -20.33 43.02 28.59
CA VAL A 19 -20.97 41.85 28.00
C VAL A 19 -19.93 41.22 27.11
N THR A 20 -19.44 40.06 27.55
CA THR A 20 -18.69 39.05 26.80
C THR A 20 -18.03 39.63 25.55
N ASP A 21 -16.69 39.71 25.52
CA ASP A 21 -15.93 40.11 24.34
C ASP A 21 -16.19 39.14 23.17
N TRP A 22 -17.36 39.31 22.56
CA TRP A 22 -17.97 38.43 21.58
C TRP A 22 -17.21 38.55 20.27
N ALA A 23 -16.57 39.70 20.04
CA ALA A 23 -15.64 39.93 18.96
C ALA A 23 -14.38 39.07 19.16
N ALA A 24 -13.78 39.05 20.37
CA ALA A 24 -12.66 38.17 20.65
C ALA A 24 -13.06 36.68 20.51
N ARG A 25 -14.21 36.27 21.06
CA ARG A 25 -14.71 34.88 20.92
C ARG A 25 -15.00 34.51 19.47
N ALA A 26 -15.63 35.40 18.70
CA ALA A 26 -15.85 35.21 17.27
C ALA A 26 -14.52 35.09 16.51
N GLY A 27 -13.52 35.90 16.86
CA GLY A 27 -12.16 35.79 16.32
C GLY A 27 -11.54 34.42 16.59
N TRP A 28 -11.62 33.90 17.82
CA TRP A 28 -11.16 32.55 18.14
C TRP A 28 -11.89 31.46 17.38
N VAL A 29 -13.22 31.57 17.23
CA VAL A 29 -14.02 30.61 16.46
C VAL A 29 -13.65 30.63 14.99
N VAL A 30 -13.53 31.81 14.37
CA VAL A 30 -13.11 31.96 12.98
C VAL A 30 -11.69 31.41 12.79
N GLY A 31 -10.76 31.74 13.70
CA GLY A 31 -9.40 31.20 13.67
C GLY A 31 -9.37 29.68 13.77
N LEU A 32 -10.17 29.09 14.67
CA LEU A 32 -10.30 27.64 14.80
C LEU A 32 -10.88 27.00 13.54
N LEU A 33 -11.91 27.59 12.94
CA LEU A 33 -12.51 27.08 11.70
C LEU A 33 -11.52 27.13 10.52
N LEU A 34 -10.76 28.21 10.39
CA LEU A 34 -9.71 28.31 9.38
C LEU A 34 -8.60 27.28 9.60
N PHE A 35 -8.20 27.06 10.85
CA PHE A 35 -7.21 26.04 11.20
C PHE A 35 -7.71 24.63 10.86
N ILE A 36 -8.96 24.30 11.20
CA ILE A 36 -9.59 23.02 10.84
C ILE A 36 -9.65 22.88 9.31
N ALA A 37 -10.08 23.92 8.60
CA ALA A 37 -10.13 23.91 7.13
C ALA A 37 -8.74 23.68 6.51
N LEU A 38 -7.69 24.30 7.08
CA LEU A 38 -6.31 24.09 6.66
C LEU A 38 -5.86 22.63 6.90
N LEU A 39 -6.19 22.04 8.05
CA LEU A 39 -5.88 20.63 8.31
C LEU A 39 -6.58 19.69 7.32
N TYR A 40 -7.86 19.92 7.03
CA TYR A 40 -8.58 19.16 6.00
C TYR A 40 -7.97 19.35 4.60
N TRP A 41 -7.51 20.56 4.28
CA TRP A 41 -6.83 20.84 3.03
C TRP A 41 -5.49 20.10 2.93
N LEU A 42 -4.67 20.11 3.99
CA LEU A 42 -3.41 19.37 4.06
C LEU A 42 -3.63 17.85 3.98
N MET A 43 -4.65 17.31 4.66
CA MET A 43 -5.02 15.90 4.53
C MET A 43 -5.41 15.55 3.09
N ARG A 44 -6.21 16.40 2.44
CA ARG A 44 -6.60 16.23 1.04
C ARG A 44 -5.39 16.26 0.11
N GLU A 45 -4.45 17.18 0.32
CA GLU A 45 -3.25 17.29 -0.52
C GLU A 45 -2.33 16.08 -0.32
N GLY A 46 -2.18 15.60 0.92
CA GLY A 46 -1.48 14.36 1.22
C GLY A 46 -2.11 13.13 0.55
N TRP A 47 -3.44 13.08 0.42
CA TRP A 47 -4.13 12.02 -0.32
C TRP A 47 -3.92 12.11 -1.83
N LYS A 48 -3.91 13.33 -2.41
CA LYS A 48 -3.58 13.52 -3.83
C LYS A 48 -2.14 13.13 -4.14
N TRP A 49 -1.18 13.52 -3.30
CA TRP A 49 0.22 13.13 -3.44
C TRP A 49 0.42 11.62 -3.34
N ARG A 50 -0.35 10.92 -2.49
CA ARG A 50 -0.38 9.46 -2.48
C ARG A 50 -0.97 8.86 -3.75
N GLY A 51 -1.99 9.49 -4.33
CA GLY A 51 -2.56 9.08 -5.61
C GLY A 51 -1.60 9.23 -6.79
N THR A 52 -0.85 10.33 -6.86
CA THR A 52 0.19 10.53 -7.89
C THR A 52 1.33 9.54 -7.76
N LEU A 53 1.59 9.06 -6.54
CA LEU A 53 2.54 7.98 -6.29
C LEU A 53 2.02 6.61 -6.73
N GLN A 54 0.90 6.41 -7.43
CA GLN A 54 0.47 5.07 -7.89
C GLN A 54 0.11 4.98 -9.40
N GLY A 55 0.20 6.09 -10.14
CA GLY A 55 -0.37 6.20 -11.50
C GLY A 55 0.52 5.75 -12.66
N ASP A 56 1.84 5.88 -12.57
CA ASP A 56 2.78 5.60 -13.69
C ASP A 56 3.45 4.23 -13.56
N LEU A 57 2.66 3.16 -13.52
CA LEU A 57 3.23 1.84 -13.77
C LEU A 57 3.17 1.54 -15.27
N PRO A 58 4.28 1.11 -15.89
CA PRO A 58 4.21 0.64 -17.27
C PRO A 58 3.25 -0.55 -17.37
N PRO A 59 2.75 -0.86 -18.58
CA PRO A 59 1.94 -2.06 -18.82
C PRO A 59 2.64 -3.30 -18.26
N LEU A 60 1.87 -4.21 -17.65
CA LEU A 60 2.43 -5.45 -17.14
C LEU A 60 2.97 -6.31 -18.29
N PRO A 61 4.14 -6.95 -18.13
CA PRO A 61 4.62 -7.93 -19.09
C PRO A 61 3.57 -9.04 -19.27
N ALA A 62 3.24 -9.35 -20.52
CA ALA A 62 2.28 -10.41 -20.84
C ALA A 62 2.90 -11.78 -20.57
N VAL A 63 2.05 -12.75 -20.25
CA VAL A 63 2.48 -14.16 -20.19
C VAL A 63 2.76 -14.63 -21.62
N PRO A 64 3.93 -15.25 -21.88
CA PRO A 64 4.25 -15.81 -23.19
C PRO A 64 3.25 -16.90 -23.61
N GLU A 65 2.96 -16.99 -24.91
CA GLU A 65 2.04 -18.01 -25.45
C GLU A 65 2.61 -19.44 -25.32
N GLU A 66 3.93 -19.56 -25.45
CA GLU A 66 4.67 -20.82 -25.33
C GLU A 66 5.68 -20.71 -24.19
N PRO A 67 5.22 -20.81 -22.93
CA PRO A 67 6.13 -20.80 -21.80
C PRO A 67 7.06 -22.02 -21.86
N GLY A 68 8.35 -21.78 -21.59
CA GLY A 68 9.36 -22.84 -21.50
C GLY A 68 9.05 -23.90 -20.43
N PRO A 69 9.92 -24.92 -20.26
CA PRO A 69 9.68 -26.00 -19.32
C PRO A 69 9.48 -25.49 -17.88
N ALA A 70 8.39 -25.92 -17.25
CA ALA A 70 8.05 -25.53 -15.90
C ALA A 70 9.01 -26.16 -14.88
N ARG A 71 9.63 -25.31 -14.05
CA ARG A 71 10.50 -25.72 -12.93
C ARG A 71 9.68 -25.95 -11.67
N LEU A 72 8.77 -25.03 -11.36
CA LEU A 72 7.82 -25.12 -10.26
C LEU A 72 6.44 -24.66 -10.73
N THR A 73 5.42 -25.29 -10.19
CA THR A 73 4.02 -24.91 -10.39
C THR A 73 3.31 -24.82 -9.05
N LEU A 74 2.43 -23.85 -8.88
CA LEU A 74 1.68 -23.64 -7.64
C LEU A 74 0.29 -23.09 -7.94
N SER A 75 -0.73 -23.68 -7.33
CA SER A 75 -2.10 -23.15 -7.36
C SER A 75 -2.45 -22.50 -6.03
N GLY A 76 -3.24 -21.42 -6.08
CA GLY A 76 -3.69 -20.77 -4.86
C GLY A 76 -4.45 -19.48 -5.09
N ARG A 77 -4.17 -18.49 -4.23
CA ARG A 77 -4.80 -17.18 -4.24
C ARG A 77 -3.78 -16.07 -4.30
N TYR A 78 -4.09 -15.08 -5.12
CA TYR A 78 -3.39 -13.82 -5.18
C TYR A 78 -4.07 -12.79 -4.27
N HIS A 79 -3.29 -12.18 -3.39
CA HIS A 79 -3.78 -11.27 -2.36
C HIS A 79 -3.68 -9.79 -2.74
N GLY A 80 -2.93 -9.47 -3.79
CA GLY A 80 -2.62 -8.12 -4.26
C GLY A 80 -1.12 -7.83 -4.23
N SER A 81 -0.73 -6.75 -4.90
CA SER A 81 0.62 -6.20 -4.80
C SER A 81 0.67 -4.95 -3.93
N THR A 82 1.83 -4.72 -3.32
CA THR A 82 2.14 -3.52 -2.58
C THR A 82 3.48 -2.94 -3.01
N THR A 83 3.74 -1.69 -2.67
CA THR A 83 5.12 -1.17 -2.70
C THR A 83 5.99 -2.02 -1.78
N ALA A 84 7.20 -2.36 -2.21
CA ALA A 84 8.06 -3.27 -1.46
C ALA A 84 8.35 -2.76 -0.04
N GLY A 85 8.20 -3.64 0.94
CA GLY A 85 8.35 -3.32 2.37
C GLY A 85 7.22 -2.48 2.98
N GLN A 86 6.25 -2.02 2.17
CA GLN A 86 5.11 -1.22 2.61
C GLN A 86 3.80 -2.02 2.45
N TRP A 87 3.60 -3.03 3.29
CA TRP A 87 2.49 -3.99 3.17
C TRP A 87 1.06 -3.40 3.22
N LEU A 88 0.91 -2.12 3.61
CA LEU A 88 -0.36 -1.38 3.59
C LEU A 88 -0.56 -0.58 2.29
N ASP A 89 0.52 -0.28 1.56
CA ASP A 89 0.50 0.53 0.35
C ASP A 89 0.13 -0.32 -0.86
N ARG A 90 -1.17 -0.61 -1.00
CA ARG A 90 -1.71 -1.41 -2.09
C ARG A 90 -1.57 -0.70 -3.43
N ILE A 91 -1.03 -1.42 -4.40
CA ILE A 91 -0.97 -0.99 -5.79
C ILE A 91 -2.25 -1.43 -6.49
N VAL A 92 -3.06 -0.47 -6.95
CA VAL A 92 -4.32 -0.75 -7.67
C VAL A 92 -4.16 -0.72 -9.19
N ALA A 93 -3.11 -0.04 -9.67
CA ALA A 93 -2.81 0.07 -11.10
C ALA A 93 -2.54 -1.30 -11.76
N GLY A 94 -2.85 -1.40 -13.05
CA GLY A 94 -2.61 -2.61 -13.87
C GLY A 94 -3.34 -3.87 -13.38
N GLY A 95 -4.37 -3.76 -12.54
CA GLY A 95 -5.06 -4.92 -11.97
C GLY A 95 -4.27 -5.63 -10.87
N LEU A 96 -3.15 -5.07 -10.39
CA LEU A 96 -2.36 -5.63 -9.30
C LEU A 96 -3.09 -5.56 -7.94
N GLY A 97 -4.13 -4.74 -7.81
CA GLY A 97 -4.91 -4.62 -6.56
C GLY A 97 -6.05 -5.63 -6.42
N THR A 98 -6.42 -6.30 -7.51
CA THR A 98 -7.56 -7.22 -7.58
C THR A 98 -7.17 -8.58 -7.02
N ARG A 99 -7.90 -9.05 -6.02
CA ARG A 99 -7.73 -10.39 -5.47
C ARG A 99 -8.36 -11.42 -6.41
N SER A 100 -7.69 -12.55 -6.58
CA SER A 100 -8.15 -13.59 -7.50
C SER A 100 -7.63 -14.97 -7.07
N ARG A 101 -8.13 -16.02 -7.73
CA ARG A 101 -7.35 -17.26 -7.83
C ARG A 101 -6.09 -16.97 -8.63
N ALA A 102 -5.03 -17.72 -8.36
CA ALA A 102 -3.79 -17.61 -9.11
C ALA A 102 -3.16 -18.98 -9.30
N GLU A 103 -2.60 -19.17 -10.49
CA GLU A 103 -1.75 -20.30 -10.86
C GLU A 103 -0.41 -19.71 -11.28
N LEU A 104 0.64 -20.17 -10.60
CA LEU A 104 1.99 -19.70 -10.77
C LEU A 104 2.80 -20.80 -11.45
N THR A 105 3.51 -20.43 -12.51
CA THR A 105 4.45 -21.32 -13.19
C THR A 105 5.78 -20.61 -13.30
N LEU A 106 6.81 -21.16 -12.66
CA LEU A 106 8.18 -20.69 -12.76
C LEU A 106 8.85 -21.37 -13.96
N THR A 107 9.38 -20.55 -14.86
CA THR A 107 10.14 -20.95 -16.05
C THR A 107 11.45 -20.17 -16.11
N GLU A 108 12.26 -20.35 -17.15
CA GLU A 108 13.48 -19.55 -17.35
C GLU A 108 13.18 -18.08 -17.60
N GLU A 109 12.02 -17.77 -18.20
CA GLU A 109 11.60 -16.40 -18.50
C GLU A 109 11.10 -15.65 -17.24
N GLY A 110 10.78 -16.40 -16.18
CA GLY A 110 10.31 -15.86 -14.91
C GLY A 110 9.06 -16.57 -14.39
N VAL A 111 8.28 -15.85 -13.56
CA VAL A 111 7.07 -16.36 -12.92
C VAL A 111 5.85 -15.90 -13.70
N SER A 112 5.22 -16.82 -14.42
CA SER A 112 3.92 -16.60 -15.04
C SER A 112 2.84 -16.65 -13.97
N VAL A 113 1.99 -15.62 -13.91
CA VAL A 113 0.88 -15.52 -12.95
C VAL A 113 -0.43 -15.47 -13.72
N LEU A 114 -1.07 -16.62 -13.83
CA LEU A 114 -2.40 -16.76 -14.43
C LEU A 114 -3.46 -16.51 -13.35
N ARG A 115 -4.38 -15.60 -13.61
CA ARG A 115 -5.41 -15.14 -12.67
C ARG A 115 -6.78 -15.23 -13.30
N PRO A 116 -7.46 -16.39 -13.25
CA PRO A 116 -8.81 -16.53 -13.78
C PRO A 116 -9.76 -15.45 -13.25
N GLY A 117 -10.33 -14.65 -14.17
CA GLY A 117 -11.21 -13.52 -13.85
C GLY A 117 -10.50 -12.21 -13.50
N ALA A 118 -9.18 -12.12 -13.66
CA ALA A 118 -8.38 -10.91 -13.57
C ALA A 118 -7.29 -10.91 -14.67
N THR A 119 -6.47 -9.85 -14.73
CA THR A 119 -5.44 -9.72 -15.77
C THR A 119 -4.24 -10.64 -15.48
N ASP A 120 -3.83 -11.45 -16.43
CA ASP A 120 -2.62 -12.26 -16.30
C ASP A 120 -1.36 -11.39 -16.45
N PHE A 121 -0.26 -11.82 -15.84
CA PHE A 121 1.02 -11.13 -15.99
C PHE A 121 2.21 -12.05 -15.76
N LEU A 122 3.34 -11.68 -16.33
CA LEU A 122 4.65 -12.28 -16.09
C LEU A 122 5.43 -11.39 -15.11
N ILE A 123 6.10 -12.03 -14.15
CA ILE A 123 7.20 -11.42 -13.40
C ILE A 123 8.49 -11.89 -14.08
N PRO A 124 9.17 -11.03 -14.86
CA PRO A 124 10.37 -11.42 -15.58
C PRO A 124 11.48 -11.90 -14.64
N ALA A 125 12.24 -12.92 -15.05
CA ALA A 125 13.34 -13.47 -14.28
C ALA A 125 14.38 -12.40 -13.85
N ASP A 126 14.74 -11.51 -14.78
CA ASP A 126 15.68 -10.41 -14.57
C ASP A 126 15.12 -9.28 -13.68
N ALA A 127 13.80 -9.24 -13.51
CA ALA A 127 13.11 -8.30 -12.63
C ALA A 127 12.98 -8.82 -11.19
N VAL A 128 13.11 -10.13 -10.94
CA VAL A 128 13.03 -10.68 -9.58
C VAL A 128 14.19 -10.15 -8.73
N ARG A 129 13.87 -9.77 -7.50
CA ARG A 129 14.84 -9.30 -6.48
C ARG A 129 14.91 -10.21 -5.27
N GLY A 130 13.94 -11.11 -5.14
CA GLY A 130 13.94 -12.18 -4.15
C GLY A 130 12.53 -12.64 -3.83
N ALA A 131 12.43 -13.67 -3.00
CA ALA A 131 11.18 -14.13 -2.45
C ALA A 131 11.33 -14.35 -0.94
N ARG A 132 10.23 -14.20 -0.20
CA ARG A 132 10.21 -14.44 1.24
C ARG A 132 8.87 -15.01 1.68
N LEU A 133 8.90 -15.65 2.84
CA LEU A 133 7.69 -15.95 3.58
C LEU A 133 7.32 -14.74 4.43
N ASP A 134 6.06 -14.34 4.37
CA ASP A 134 5.56 -13.22 5.15
C ASP A 134 4.24 -13.58 5.84
N LYS A 135 3.83 -12.72 6.78
CA LYS A 135 2.56 -12.83 7.50
C LYS A 135 1.55 -11.81 7.02
N GLY A 136 1.95 -10.76 6.29
CA GLY A 136 1.03 -9.70 5.89
C GLY A 136 1.29 -9.11 4.52
N ILE A 137 0.22 -8.92 3.75
CA ILE A 137 0.27 -8.16 2.50
C ILE A 137 -1.08 -7.52 2.16
N ALA A 138 -1.04 -6.34 1.54
CA ALA A 138 -2.19 -5.59 1.06
C ALA A 138 -3.30 -5.43 2.13
N GLY A 139 -2.89 -5.13 3.38
CA GLY A 139 -3.80 -4.95 4.52
C GLY A 139 -4.42 -6.24 5.07
N LYS A 140 -3.91 -7.42 4.70
CA LYS A 140 -4.34 -8.71 5.28
C LYS A 140 -3.20 -9.38 6.02
N VAL A 141 -3.46 -9.83 7.25
CA VAL A 141 -2.54 -10.63 8.06
C VAL A 141 -3.02 -12.07 8.10
N LEU A 142 -2.10 -13.01 7.97
CA LEU A 142 -2.30 -14.46 8.05
C LEU A 142 -1.37 -15.05 9.12
N THR A 143 -1.46 -16.36 9.33
CA THR A 143 -0.50 -17.11 10.14
C THR A 143 0.91 -16.97 9.57
N GLU A 144 1.92 -17.04 10.43
CA GLU A 144 3.33 -17.00 10.03
C GLU A 144 3.64 -18.06 8.97
N GLY A 145 4.41 -17.68 7.94
CA GLY A 145 4.70 -18.55 6.79
C GLY A 145 3.54 -18.74 5.80
N GLY A 146 2.38 -18.12 6.07
CA GLY A 146 1.15 -18.31 5.30
C GLY A 146 1.08 -17.58 3.96
N LEU A 147 2.07 -16.73 3.65
CA LEU A 147 2.18 -16.02 2.37
C LEU A 147 3.56 -16.23 1.76
N LEU A 148 3.57 -16.50 0.46
CA LEU A 148 4.72 -16.32 -0.42
C LEU A 148 4.67 -14.90 -0.98
N VAL A 149 5.71 -14.10 -0.70
CA VAL A 149 5.86 -12.76 -1.26
C VAL A 149 7.04 -12.77 -2.23
N ILE A 150 6.77 -12.39 -3.48
CA ILE A 150 7.79 -12.23 -4.51
C ILE A 150 8.05 -10.74 -4.67
N THR A 151 9.30 -10.33 -4.46
CA THR A 151 9.76 -8.95 -4.64
C THR A 151 10.39 -8.81 -6.01
N TRP A 152 9.93 -7.85 -6.80
CA TRP A 152 10.35 -7.67 -8.19
C TRP A 152 10.29 -6.21 -8.63
N GLN A 153 11.11 -5.86 -9.62
CA GLN A 153 11.17 -4.53 -10.22
C GLN A 153 10.14 -4.41 -11.35
N HIS A 154 9.31 -3.37 -11.33
CA HIS A 154 8.39 -3.05 -12.42
C HIS A 154 8.48 -1.56 -12.76
N GLY A 155 9.03 -1.23 -13.94
CA GLY A 155 9.44 0.14 -14.26
C GLY A 155 10.44 0.65 -13.23
N ASP A 156 10.17 1.82 -12.64
CA ASP A 156 11.02 2.44 -11.62
C ASP A 156 10.68 2.01 -10.18
N ARG A 157 9.84 0.98 -10.01
CA ARG A 157 9.32 0.59 -8.69
C ARG A 157 9.68 -0.82 -8.29
N LEU A 158 9.92 -0.98 -7.00
CA LEU A 158 10.02 -2.28 -6.36
C LEU A 158 8.65 -2.67 -5.79
N ILE A 159 8.14 -3.82 -6.24
CA ILE A 159 6.80 -4.33 -5.93
C ILE A 159 6.93 -5.64 -5.15
N ASP A 160 6.09 -5.78 -4.12
CA ASP A 160 5.84 -7.06 -3.44
C ASP A 160 4.52 -7.64 -3.94
N SER A 161 4.54 -8.82 -4.55
CA SER A 161 3.35 -9.57 -4.97
C SER A 161 3.11 -10.75 -4.04
N GLY A 162 1.91 -10.81 -3.45
CA GLY A 162 1.59 -11.78 -2.40
C GLY A 162 0.67 -12.89 -2.84
N PHE A 163 1.09 -14.12 -2.55
CA PHE A 163 0.42 -15.35 -2.92
C PHE A 163 0.23 -16.25 -1.70
N ARG A 164 -0.85 -17.03 -1.74
CA ARG A 164 -1.07 -18.13 -0.80
C ARG A 164 -1.41 -19.38 -1.58
N ALA A 165 -0.50 -20.35 -1.57
CA ALA A 165 -0.72 -21.67 -2.12
C ALA A 165 -1.90 -22.38 -1.43
N ASP A 166 -2.53 -23.28 -2.18
CA ASP A 166 -3.49 -24.22 -1.62
C ASP A 166 -2.79 -25.17 -0.61
N ARG A 167 -1.54 -25.58 -0.88
CA ARG A 167 -0.67 -26.26 0.10
C ARG A 167 0.50 -25.34 0.49
N VAL A 168 0.44 -24.79 1.70
CA VAL A 168 1.45 -23.85 2.24
C VAL A 168 2.87 -24.46 2.28
N ALA A 169 2.99 -25.78 2.39
CA ALA A 169 4.27 -26.49 2.34
C ALA A 169 5.04 -26.32 1.02
N GLU A 170 4.40 -25.79 -0.03
CA GLU A 170 5.06 -25.47 -1.31
C GLU A 170 5.87 -24.17 -1.23
N HIS A 171 5.54 -23.23 -0.32
CA HIS A 171 6.18 -21.91 -0.30
C HIS A 171 7.71 -21.94 -0.09
N PRO A 172 8.30 -22.78 0.78
CA PRO A 172 9.74 -22.81 0.97
C PRO A 172 10.53 -23.13 -0.31
N ALA A 173 10.06 -24.08 -1.12
CA ALA A 173 10.72 -24.44 -2.38
C ALA A 173 10.70 -23.26 -3.38
N TRP A 174 9.61 -22.49 -3.40
CA TRP A 174 9.52 -21.27 -4.21
C TRP A 174 10.48 -20.17 -3.73
N VAL A 175 10.62 -20.00 -2.41
CA VAL A 175 11.58 -19.03 -1.85
C VAL A 175 13.01 -19.43 -2.20
N GLU A 176 13.34 -20.71 -2.07
CA GLU A 176 14.66 -21.24 -2.39
C GLU A 176 15.02 -21.02 -3.87
N GLU A 177 14.14 -21.40 -4.79
CA GLU A 177 14.40 -21.30 -6.23
C GLU A 177 14.47 -19.83 -6.70
N LEU A 178 13.65 -18.93 -6.15
CA LEU A 178 13.65 -17.51 -6.52
C LEU A 178 14.75 -16.68 -5.84
N THR A 179 15.37 -17.21 -4.77
CA THR A 179 16.44 -16.51 -4.04
C THR A 179 17.82 -16.99 -4.48
N THR A 180 17.93 -18.20 -5.03
CA THR A 180 19.21 -18.77 -5.47
C THR A 180 19.68 -18.09 -6.78
N PRO A 181 20.76 -17.29 -6.77
CA PRO A 181 21.13 -16.40 -7.89
C PRO A 181 21.63 -17.10 -9.18
N GLN A 182 21.59 -18.43 -9.28
CA GLN A 182 22.42 -19.17 -10.24
C GLN A 182 21.67 -19.94 -11.34
N ASN A 183 20.34 -20.06 -11.28
CA ASN A 183 19.64 -20.95 -12.23
C ASN A 183 18.99 -20.26 -13.44
N LEU A 184 19.02 -18.92 -13.59
CA LEU A 184 18.28 -18.23 -14.67
C LEU A 184 19.17 -17.69 -15.82
N ASN A 185 20.51 -17.73 -15.68
CA ASN A 185 21.44 -17.10 -16.62
C ASN A 185 22.40 -18.08 -17.34
N SER A 186 22.24 -19.41 -17.21
CA SER A 186 23.29 -20.37 -17.61
C SER A 186 23.20 -20.94 -19.03
N THR A 187 22.31 -20.47 -19.92
CA THR A 187 22.15 -21.04 -21.28
C THR A 187 22.47 -20.06 -22.42
N THR A 188 23.56 -19.26 -22.33
CA THR A 188 24.03 -18.48 -23.51
C THR A 188 25.55 -18.49 -23.74
N GLU A 189 26.38 -19.06 -22.87
CA GLU A 189 27.84 -19.14 -23.11
C GLU A 189 28.32 -20.49 -23.72
N GLY A 190 27.52 -21.05 -24.62
CA GLY A 190 27.78 -22.36 -25.24
C GLY A 190 27.77 -22.36 -26.76
N ALA A 191 28.24 -21.30 -27.43
CA ALA A 191 28.50 -21.33 -28.87
C ALA A 191 29.43 -20.19 -29.31
N ARG A 192 30.76 -20.38 -29.20
CA ARG A 192 31.77 -20.12 -30.24
C ARG A 192 33.17 -20.42 -29.74
#